data_AF-A0A285YZE5-F1
#
_entry.id   AF-A0A285YZE5-F1
#
_cell.length_a   1.000
_cell.length_b   1.000
_cell.length_c   1.000
_cell.angle_alpha   90.00
_cell.angle_beta   90.00
_cell.angle_gamma   90.00
#
_symmetry.space_group_name_H-M   'P 1'
#
loop_
_entity.id
_entity.type
_entity.pdbx_description
1 polymer ?
#
loop_
_entity_poly.entity_id
_entity_poly.type
_entity_poly.pdbx_seq_one_letter_code
_entity_poly.pdbx_strand_id
1 'polypeptide(L)'
;MTTLRVNPESFSEVASLGAGSTFLIVCVLDLLEEKEIIDIRIFETGQSTLDFLNELDRPNATRGVVGLQLALPPRLSPNQKWTVEPVVDFARVILAQPERTLDSYAYRIASGRYYVDGNEIPLKVVRSERSIYQASNANSSDPVLSAYQAWIARILGELINEQFNMQQRTEASRG
;
A
#
# COMPACT_ATOMS: atom_id res chain seq x y z
N MET A 1 -4.82 -5.98 23.15
CA MET A 1 -5.62 -5.65 21.94
C MET A 1 -4.81 -4.64 21.16
N THR A 2 -4.31 -5.02 19.99
CA THR A 2 -3.52 -4.16 19.12
C THR A 2 -4.34 -2.92 18.77
N THR A 3 -3.83 -1.76 19.16
CA THR A 3 -4.53 -0.50 18.98
C THR A 3 -3.88 0.23 17.82
N LEU A 4 -4.57 0.33 16.69
CA LEU A 4 -4.09 1.12 15.55
C LEU A 4 -4.20 2.61 15.90
N ARG A 5 -3.13 3.17 16.48
CA ARG A 5 -3.00 4.61 16.65
C ARG A 5 -2.19 5.15 15.46
N VAL A 6 -2.89 5.48 14.39
CA VAL A 6 -2.27 6.12 13.22
C VAL A 6 -1.98 7.58 13.55
N ASN A 7 -0.77 8.06 13.30
CA ASN A 7 -0.47 9.48 13.38
C ASN A 7 -1.22 10.22 12.24
N PRO A 8 -2.14 11.16 12.53
CA PRO A 8 -2.84 11.93 11.50
C PRO A 8 -1.90 12.70 10.57
N GLU A 9 -0.72 13.10 11.06
CA GLU A 9 0.30 13.79 10.26
C GLU A 9 0.80 12.95 9.08
N SER A 10 0.78 11.61 9.20
CA SER A 10 1.16 10.70 8.12
C SER A 10 0.23 10.78 6.90
N PHE A 11 -0.98 11.32 7.05
CA PHE A 11 -1.90 11.57 5.93
C PHE A 11 -1.85 12.99 5.40
N SER A 12 -1.12 13.90 6.07
CA SER A 12 -0.91 15.25 5.54
C SER A 12 -0.12 15.23 4.22
N GLU A 13 0.78 14.25 4.06
CA GLU A 13 1.53 14.02 2.82
C GLU A 13 0.65 13.42 1.72
N VAL A 14 -0.39 12.63 2.04
CA VAL A 14 -1.37 12.10 1.06
C VAL A 14 -2.10 13.21 0.31
N ALA A 15 -2.29 14.36 0.95
CA ALA A 15 -2.84 15.57 0.33
C ALA A 15 -2.07 15.97 -0.94
N SER A 16 -0.75 15.78 -0.92
CA SER A 16 0.18 16.25 -1.96
C SER A 16 0.37 15.25 -3.09
N LEU A 17 0.09 13.97 -2.85
CA LEU A 17 0.28 12.86 -3.82
C LEU A 17 -0.73 12.87 -4.98
N GLY A 18 -1.75 13.73 -4.89
CA GLY A 18 -2.73 13.93 -5.95
C GLY A 18 -3.82 12.85 -6.00
N ALA A 19 -5.06 13.27 -6.20
CA ALA A 19 -6.25 12.40 -6.24
C ALA A 19 -6.30 11.40 -7.43
N GLY A 20 -5.24 11.34 -8.24
CA GLY A 20 -5.20 10.65 -9.53
C GLY A 20 -4.44 9.33 -9.53
N SER A 21 -3.56 9.04 -8.58
CA SER A 21 -2.66 7.88 -8.65
C SER A 21 -2.82 6.95 -7.46
N THR A 22 -2.53 5.66 -7.65
CA THR A 22 -2.42 4.72 -6.53
C THR A 22 -1.14 5.00 -5.74
N PHE A 23 -1.12 4.69 -4.45
CA PHE A 23 0.09 4.72 -3.64
C PHE A 23 0.14 3.54 -2.68
N LEU A 24 1.35 3.11 -2.34
CA LEU A 24 1.61 2.05 -1.39
C LEU A 24 1.65 2.60 0.03
N ILE A 25 1.11 1.85 0.99
CA ILE A 25 1.18 2.15 2.42
C ILE A 25 1.85 0.97 3.10
N VAL A 26 3.01 1.20 3.69
CA VAL A 26 3.71 0.23 4.54
C VAL A 26 3.33 0.50 5.98
N CYS A 27 2.75 -0.50 6.65
CA CYS A 27 2.40 -0.48 8.06
C CYS A 27 3.53 -1.13 8.86
N VAL A 28 4.03 -0.42 9.86
CA VAL A 28 5.23 -0.79 10.61
C VAL A 28 4.94 -0.75 12.10
N LEU A 29 5.46 -1.73 12.82
CA LEU A 29 5.40 -1.80 14.29
C LEU A 29 6.80 -1.58 14.84
N ASP A 30 6.94 -0.73 15.85
CA ASP A 30 8.17 -0.68 16.64
C ASP A 30 8.23 -1.89 17.57
N LEU A 31 9.26 -2.71 17.43
CA LEU A 31 9.43 -3.95 18.18
C LEU A 31 10.02 -3.72 19.57
N LEU A 32 10.53 -2.51 19.84
CA LEU A 32 11.10 -2.13 21.13
C LEU A 32 10.10 -1.42 22.04
N GLU A 33 8.99 -0.89 21.50
CA GLU A 33 7.95 -0.26 22.30
C GLU A 33 6.96 -1.30 22.86
N GLU A 34 6.61 -1.18 24.15
CA GLU A 34 5.56 -2.00 24.76
C GLU A 34 4.15 -1.67 24.23
N LYS A 35 4.00 -0.48 23.61
CA LYS A 35 2.75 -0.07 22.99
C LYS A 35 2.74 -0.57 21.56
N GLU A 36 1.75 -1.39 21.22
CA GLU A 36 1.55 -1.88 19.86
C GLU A 36 0.98 -0.77 18.94
N ILE A 37 1.79 0.24 18.64
CA ILE A 37 1.45 1.37 17.77
C ILE A 37 1.91 1.06 16.35
N ILE A 38 0.96 1.13 15.41
CA ILE A 38 1.25 0.90 13.99
C ILE A 38 1.50 2.24 13.33
N ASP A 39 2.76 2.48 12.99
CA ASP A 39 3.18 3.56 12.12
C ASP A 39 2.85 3.25 10.67
N ILE A 40 2.62 4.30 9.88
CA ILE A 40 2.45 4.18 8.43
C ILE A 40 3.50 4.99 7.69
N ARG A 41 3.91 4.48 6.52
CA ARG A 41 4.78 5.14 5.55
C ARG A 41 4.16 4.99 4.16
N ILE A 42 4.19 6.06 3.38
CA ILE A 42 3.48 6.16 2.11
C ILE A 42 4.48 6.34 0.99
N PHE A 43 4.27 5.63 -0.11
CA PHE A 43 5.21 5.54 -1.22
C PHE A 43 4.47 5.60 -2.57
N GLU A 44 4.96 6.41 -3.49
CA GLU A 44 4.40 6.53 -4.84
C GLU A 44 4.89 5.41 -5.77
N THR A 45 6.08 4.88 -5.53
CA THR A 45 6.75 3.95 -6.45
C THR A 45 7.18 2.69 -5.74
N GLY A 46 7.18 1.58 -6.48
CA GLY A 46 7.68 0.31 -5.97
C GLY A 46 9.16 0.37 -5.59
N GLN A 47 9.99 1.16 -6.30
CA GLN A 47 11.39 1.33 -5.92
C GLN A 47 11.54 1.94 -4.53
N SER A 48 10.82 3.03 -4.24
CA SER A 48 10.87 3.68 -2.92
C SER A 48 10.34 2.77 -1.80
N THR A 49 9.33 1.94 -2.11
CA THR A 49 8.85 0.91 -1.18
C THR A 49 9.91 -0.16 -0.93
N LEU A 50 10.58 -0.65 -1.98
CA LEU A 50 11.66 -1.64 -1.84
C LEU A 50 12.81 -1.11 -0.99
N ASP A 51 13.24 0.13 -1.24
CA ASP A 51 14.34 0.74 -0.49
C ASP A 51 14.00 0.75 1.01
N PHE A 52 12.77 1.12 1.37
CA PHE A 52 12.29 1.08 2.74
C PHE A 52 12.18 -0.34 3.31
N LEU A 53 11.67 -1.31 2.55
CA LEU A 53 11.61 -2.71 2.99
C LEU A 53 13.01 -3.26 3.28
N ASN A 54 14.01 -2.93 2.46
CA ASN A 54 15.40 -3.33 2.68
C ASN A 54 16.02 -2.68 3.93
N GLU A 55 15.58 -1.49 4.31
CA GLU A 55 16.00 -0.87 5.57
C GLU A 55 15.47 -1.64 6.79
N LEU A 56 14.23 -2.15 6.69
CA LEU A 56 13.56 -2.91 7.74
C LEU A 56 14.02 -4.38 7.83
N ASP A 57 14.64 -4.93 6.79
CA ASP A 57 15.18 -6.30 6.78
C ASP A 57 16.61 -6.39 7.36
N ARG A 58 17.17 -5.29 7.84
CA ARG A 58 18.51 -5.29 8.44
C ARG A 58 18.53 -6.08 9.75
N PRO A 59 19.62 -6.80 10.09
CA PRO A 59 19.71 -7.61 11.30
C PRO A 59 19.43 -6.86 12.62
N ASN A 60 19.63 -5.55 12.63
CA ASN A 60 19.43 -4.69 13.80
C ASN A 60 18.18 -3.80 13.66
N ALA A 61 17.24 -4.16 12.79
CA ALA A 61 16.01 -3.41 12.61
C ALA A 61 15.17 -3.49 13.88
N THR A 62 14.81 -2.32 14.41
CA THR A 62 13.95 -2.19 15.60
C THR A 62 12.47 -2.14 15.23
N ARG A 63 12.16 -2.31 13.95
CA ARG A 63 10.84 -2.13 13.37
C ARG A 63 10.52 -3.27 12.42
N GLY A 64 9.28 -3.76 12.46
CA GLY A 64 8.81 -4.85 11.61
C GLY A 64 7.65 -4.43 10.73
N VAL A 65 7.61 -4.93 9.48
CA VAL A 65 6.46 -4.74 8.59
C VAL A 65 5.31 -5.63 9.06
N VAL A 66 4.18 -5.01 9.38
CA VAL A 66 2.94 -5.71 9.79
C VAL A 66 1.86 -5.68 8.72
N GLY A 67 2.05 -4.89 7.66
CA GLY A 67 1.17 -4.90 6.50
C GLY A 67 1.70 -4.06 5.35
N LEU A 68 1.33 -4.44 4.14
CA LEU A 68 1.55 -3.66 2.93
C LEU A 68 0.22 -3.49 2.23
N GLN A 69 -0.16 -2.25 1.92
CA GLN A 69 -1.46 -1.93 1.35
C GLN A 69 -1.29 -1.08 0.10
N LEU A 70 -2.27 -1.14 -0.79
CA LEU A 70 -2.38 -0.24 -1.94
C LEU A 70 -3.64 0.62 -1.77
N ALA A 71 -3.46 1.94 -1.79
CA ALA A 71 -4.57 2.87 -1.87
C ALA A 71 -4.92 3.12 -3.34
N LEU A 72 -6.17 2.85 -3.68
CA LEU A 72 -6.77 3.08 -4.99
C LEU A 72 -7.55 4.40 -4.97
N PRO A 73 -7.29 5.31 -5.91
CA PRO A 73 -8.00 6.58 -5.98
C PRO A 73 -9.47 6.38 -6.34
N PRO A 74 -10.35 7.36 -6.03
CA PRO A 74 -11.78 7.33 -6.34
C PRO A 74 -12.11 6.91 -7.77
N ARG A 75 -11.31 7.32 -8.76
CA ARG A 75 -11.52 6.97 -10.19
C ARG A 75 -11.40 5.48 -10.49
N LEU A 76 -10.70 4.73 -9.63
CA LEU A 76 -10.50 3.27 -9.76
C LEU A 76 -11.41 2.48 -8.81
N SER A 77 -12.29 3.16 -8.07
CA SER A 77 -13.23 2.55 -7.13
C SER A 77 -14.68 2.73 -7.59
N PRO A 78 -15.53 1.68 -7.56
CA PRO A 78 -16.96 1.79 -7.89
C PRO A 78 -17.71 2.82 -7.04
N ASN A 79 -17.27 3.04 -5.80
CA ASN A 79 -17.94 3.90 -4.84
C ASN A 79 -17.47 5.36 -4.90
N GLN A 80 -16.60 5.71 -5.85
CA GLN A 80 -15.99 7.05 -5.98
C GLN A 80 -15.33 7.53 -4.67
N LYS A 81 -14.74 6.59 -3.93
CA LYS A 81 -14.02 6.83 -2.68
C LYS A 81 -12.66 6.16 -2.74
N TRP A 82 -11.71 6.67 -1.97
CA TRP A 82 -10.45 5.97 -1.77
C TRP A 82 -10.74 4.57 -1.23
N THR A 83 -10.15 3.57 -1.86
CA THR A 83 -10.30 2.16 -1.46
C THR A 83 -8.91 1.63 -1.17
N VAL A 84 -8.71 1.01 -0.02
CA VAL A 84 -7.42 0.42 0.33
C VAL A 84 -7.58 -1.10 0.27
N GLU A 85 -6.63 -1.77 -0.37
CA GLU A 85 -6.58 -3.22 -0.45
C GLU A 85 -5.21 -3.74 0.00
N PRO A 86 -5.16 -4.90 0.68
CA PRO A 86 -3.90 -5.57 1.01
C PRO A 86 -3.11 -5.94 -0.24
N VAL A 87 -1.81 -5.67 -0.21
CA VAL A 87 -0.85 -6.23 -1.15
C VAL A 87 -0.48 -7.63 -0.66
N VAL A 88 -0.79 -8.63 -1.46
CA VAL A 88 -0.51 -10.04 -1.14
C VAL A 88 0.85 -10.48 -1.67
N ASP A 89 1.31 -9.89 -2.78
CA ASP A 89 2.64 -10.14 -3.32
C ASP A 89 3.23 -8.84 -3.87
N PHE A 90 4.48 -8.56 -3.51
CA PHE A 90 5.29 -7.48 -4.04
C PHE A 90 6.51 -8.12 -4.70
N ALA A 91 6.63 -7.94 -6.02
CA ALA A 91 7.55 -8.69 -6.84
C ALA A 91 8.31 -7.79 -7.81
N ARG A 92 9.55 -8.17 -8.13
CA ARG A 92 10.24 -7.67 -9.31
C ARG A 92 9.68 -8.39 -10.52
N VAL A 93 9.30 -7.64 -11.54
CA VAL A 93 8.71 -8.17 -12.77
C VAL A 93 9.44 -7.67 -14.01
N ILE A 94 9.46 -8.50 -15.04
CA ILE A 94 9.79 -8.08 -16.40
C ILE A 94 8.47 -8.00 -17.18
N LEU A 95 8.14 -6.80 -17.65
CA LEU A 95 6.93 -6.53 -18.42
C LEU A 95 7.26 -6.48 -19.91
N ALA A 96 6.41 -7.09 -20.73
CA ALA A 96 6.43 -6.90 -22.17
C ALA A 96 5.70 -5.61 -22.56
N GLN A 97 6.41 -4.74 -23.28
CA GLN A 97 5.85 -3.59 -23.98
C GLN A 97 5.98 -3.82 -25.50
N PRO A 98 5.24 -3.09 -26.34
CA PRO A 98 5.24 -3.30 -27.80
C PRO A 98 6.64 -3.34 -28.44
N GLU A 99 7.59 -2.56 -27.92
CA GLU A 99 8.93 -2.40 -28.51
C GLU A 99 10.08 -2.72 -27.54
N ARG A 100 9.79 -3.06 -26.28
CA ARG A 100 10.82 -3.29 -25.27
C ARG A 100 10.32 -4.13 -24.12
N THR A 101 11.25 -4.59 -23.29
CA THR A 101 10.94 -5.08 -21.95
C THR A 101 11.19 -3.98 -20.92
N LEU A 102 10.36 -3.94 -19.88
CA LEU A 102 10.55 -3.05 -18.73
C LEU A 102 10.78 -3.90 -17.48
N ASP A 103 11.88 -3.64 -16.78
CA ASP A 103 12.14 -4.17 -15.44
C ASP A 103 11.56 -3.19 -14.43
N SER A 104 10.67 -3.68 -13.56
CA SER A 104 9.94 -2.83 -12.61
C SER A 104 9.45 -3.65 -11.40
N TYR A 105 8.73 -3.00 -10.50
CA TYR A 105 8.12 -3.61 -9.33
C TYR A 105 6.61 -3.62 -9.49
N ALA A 106 6.04 -4.81 -9.42
CA ALA A 106 4.60 -4.99 -9.42
C ALA A 106 4.12 -5.45 -8.06
N TYR A 107 2.88 -5.08 -7.77
CA TYR A 107 2.19 -5.44 -6.55
C TYR A 107 0.83 -6.04 -6.91
N ARG A 108 0.63 -7.29 -6.47
CA ARG A 108 -0.64 -7.99 -6.56
C ARG A 108 -1.44 -7.69 -5.31
N ILE A 109 -2.67 -7.21 -5.48
CA ILE A 109 -3.58 -6.93 -4.36
C ILE A 109 -4.54 -8.11 -4.12
N ALA A 110 -5.26 -8.07 -3.00
CA ALA A 110 -6.17 -9.13 -2.57
C ALA A 110 -7.25 -9.48 -3.62
N SER A 111 -7.72 -8.52 -4.42
CA SER A 111 -8.61 -8.78 -5.56
C SER A 111 -7.97 -9.50 -6.75
N GLY A 112 -6.67 -9.80 -6.70
CA GLY A 112 -5.91 -10.47 -7.76
C GLY A 112 -5.44 -9.55 -8.88
N ARG A 113 -5.78 -8.26 -8.80
CA ARG A 113 -5.29 -7.23 -9.74
C ARG A 113 -3.81 -6.93 -9.50
N TYR A 114 -3.12 -6.55 -10.57
CA TYR A 114 -1.69 -6.20 -10.54
C TYR A 114 -1.53 -4.72 -10.86
N TYR A 115 -0.62 -4.07 -10.15
CA TYR A 115 -0.30 -2.67 -10.34
C TYR A 115 1.21 -2.44 -10.39
N VAL A 116 1.61 -1.41 -11.14
CA VAL A 116 2.99 -0.92 -11.28
C VAL A 116 2.95 0.59 -11.28
N ASP A 117 3.70 1.23 -10.38
CA ASP A 117 3.82 2.69 -10.20
C ASP A 117 2.57 3.49 -10.60
N GLY A 118 1.44 3.27 -9.92
CA GLY A 118 0.21 4.04 -10.14
C GLY A 118 -0.79 3.42 -11.11
N ASN A 119 -0.40 2.38 -11.86
CA ASN A 119 -1.18 1.87 -13.00
C ASN A 119 -1.52 0.40 -12.86
N GLU A 120 -2.77 0.05 -13.13
CA GLU A 120 -3.18 -1.36 -13.25
C GLU A 120 -2.60 -1.97 -14.53
N ILE A 121 -2.03 -3.16 -14.42
CA ILE A 121 -1.45 -3.88 -15.56
C ILE A 121 -2.14 -5.23 -15.78
N PRO A 122 -2.38 -5.64 -17.04
CA PRO A 122 -2.88 -6.99 -17.33
C PRO A 122 -1.82 -8.06 -17.05
N LEU A 123 -2.17 -9.16 -16.37
CA LEU A 123 -1.24 -10.26 -16.09
C LEU A 123 -0.53 -10.81 -17.35
N LYS A 124 -1.20 -10.79 -18.50
CA LYS A 124 -0.63 -11.22 -19.80
C LYS A 124 0.62 -10.46 -20.23
N VAL A 125 0.89 -9.27 -19.67
CA VAL A 125 2.10 -8.51 -19.98
C VAL A 125 3.28 -8.89 -19.09
N VAL A 126 3.07 -9.62 -18.00
CA VAL A 126 4.14 -10.09 -17.11
C VAL A 126 4.83 -11.29 -17.74
N ARG A 127 6.14 -11.19 -17.97
CA ARG A 127 6.98 -12.25 -18.58
C ARG A 127 7.75 -13.07 -17.56
N SER A 128 8.19 -12.43 -16.50
CA SER A 128 8.80 -13.09 -15.36
C SER A 128 8.44 -12.35 -14.09
N GLU A 129 8.36 -13.09 -12.99
CA GLU A 129 8.02 -12.58 -11.68
C GLU A 129 8.98 -13.20 -10.65
N ARG A 130 9.52 -12.37 -9.77
CA ARG A 130 10.29 -12.79 -8.61
C ARG A 130 9.77 -12.04 -7.40
N SER A 131 9.06 -12.74 -6.52
CA SER A 131 8.56 -12.20 -5.27
C SER A 131 9.71 -11.71 -4.39
N ILE A 132 9.51 -10.52 -3.81
CA ILE A 132 10.43 -9.89 -2.86
C ILE A 132 9.80 -9.90 -1.48
N TYR A 133 8.53 -9.52 -1.40
CA TYR A 133 7.74 -9.59 -0.18
C TYR A 133 6.43 -10.30 -0.49
N GLN A 134 6.15 -11.34 0.28
CA GLN A 134 4.87 -12.02 0.27
C GLN A 134 4.29 -11.87 1.66
N ALA A 135 3.07 -11.35 1.74
CA ALA A 135 2.30 -11.49 2.96
C ALA A 135 2.22 -13.00 3.28
N SER A 136 2.24 -13.41 4.55
CA SER A 136 2.29 -14.84 4.87
C SER A 136 1.10 -15.65 4.33
N ASN A 137 0.02 -14.95 3.91
CA ASN A 137 -1.14 -15.50 3.22
C ASN A 137 -1.07 -15.45 1.68
N ALA A 138 0.05 -15.04 1.07
CA ALA A 138 0.19 -14.93 -0.39
C ALA A 138 -0.03 -16.27 -1.13
N ASN A 139 0.36 -17.36 -0.46
CA ASN A 139 0.32 -18.74 -0.96
C ASN A 139 -0.39 -19.71 0.00
N SER A 140 -0.91 -19.21 1.14
CA SER A 140 -1.59 -20.01 2.14
C SER A 140 -2.87 -19.31 2.58
N SER A 141 -3.96 -20.07 2.77
CA SER A 141 -5.20 -19.52 3.31
C SER A 141 -5.06 -19.35 4.82
N ASP A 142 -4.34 -18.32 5.27
CA ASP A 142 -4.38 -17.88 6.66
C ASP A 142 -5.55 -16.87 6.82
N PRO A 143 -6.71 -17.30 7.35
CA PRO A 143 -7.87 -16.43 7.50
C PRO A 143 -7.66 -15.37 8.57
N VAL A 144 -6.83 -15.62 9.58
CA VAL A 144 -6.57 -14.67 10.67
C VAL A 144 -5.75 -13.51 10.15
N LEU A 145 -4.65 -13.82 9.44
CA LEU A 145 -3.81 -12.79 8.83
C LEU A 145 -4.59 -12.02 7.74
N SER A 146 -5.38 -12.72 6.93
CA SER A 146 -6.22 -12.07 5.91
C SER A 146 -7.24 -11.11 6.53
N ALA A 147 -7.89 -11.51 7.62
CA ALA A 147 -8.80 -10.64 8.36
C ALA A 147 -8.08 -9.44 8.99
N TYR A 148 -6.86 -9.65 9.50
CA TYR A 148 -6.04 -8.57 10.05
C TYR A 148 -5.63 -7.56 8.98
N GLN A 149 -5.13 -8.02 7.83
CA GLN A 149 -4.80 -7.14 6.70
C GLN A 149 -6.03 -6.38 6.19
N ALA A 150 -7.18 -7.05 6.07
CA ALA A 150 -8.43 -6.40 5.68
C ALA A 150 -8.89 -5.36 6.71
N TRP A 151 -8.69 -5.60 8.00
CA TRP A 151 -8.98 -4.65 9.06
C TRP A 151 -8.09 -3.40 8.98
N ILE A 152 -6.78 -3.57 8.76
CA ILE A 152 -5.85 -2.45 8.51
C ILE A 152 -6.33 -1.64 7.29
N ALA A 153 -6.58 -2.33 6.17
CA ALA A 153 -7.04 -1.71 4.93
C ALA A 153 -8.31 -0.87 5.15
N ARG A 154 -9.30 -1.41 5.87
CA ARG A 154 -10.54 -0.69 6.20
C ARG A 154 -10.26 0.61 6.95
N ILE A 155 -9.46 0.57 8.03
CA ILE A 155 -9.20 1.76 8.84
C ILE A 155 -8.42 2.81 8.03
N LEU A 156 -7.42 2.39 7.26
CA LEU A 156 -6.69 3.32 6.39
C LEU A 156 -7.61 3.95 5.35
N GLY A 157 -8.52 3.18 4.75
CA GLY A 157 -9.53 3.69 3.83
C GLY A 157 -10.42 4.74 4.49
N GLU A 158 -10.89 4.51 5.72
CA GLU A 158 -11.68 5.49 6.49
C GLU A 158 -10.91 6.79 6.71
N LEU A 159 -9.65 6.70 7.17
CA LEU A 159 -8.80 7.87 7.45
C LEU A 159 -8.45 8.68 6.20
N ILE A 160 -8.10 8.01 5.09
CA ILE A 160 -7.79 8.69 3.82
C ILE A 160 -9.02 9.45 3.32
N ASN A 161 -10.20 8.82 3.35
CA ASN A 161 -11.43 9.47 2.91
C ASN A 161 -11.82 10.64 3.82
N GLU A 162 -11.63 10.53 5.13
CA GLU A 162 -11.86 11.63 6.06
C GLU A 162 -10.98 12.85 5.72
N GLN A 163 -9.67 12.64 5.54
CA GLN A 163 -8.72 13.70 5.19
C GLN A 163 -9.04 14.33 3.82
N PHE A 164 -9.34 13.50 2.81
CA PHE A 164 -9.71 13.96 1.49
C PHE A 164 -10.98 14.85 1.51
N ASN A 165 -11.98 14.46 2.30
CA ASN A 165 -13.21 15.26 2.46
C ASN A 165 -12.97 16.58 3.19
N MET A 166 -12.08 16.61 4.19
CA MET A 166 -11.71 17.86 4.88
C MET A 166 -11.04 18.87 3.93
N GLN A 167 -10.20 18.38 3.03
CA GLN A 167 -9.51 19.22 2.04
C GLN A 167 -10.49 19.81 1.02
N GLN A 168 -11.38 18.99 0.45
CA GLN A 168 -12.39 19.50 -0.49
C GLN A 168 -13.28 20.59 0.11
N ARG A 169 -13.65 20.45 1.39
CA ARG A 169 -14.42 21.49 2.11
C ARG A 169 -13.63 22.78 2.31
N THR A 170 -12.32 22.66 2.55
CA THR A 170 -11.42 23.80 2.74
C THR A 170 -11.19 24.55 1.43
N GLU A 171 -11.09 23.83 0.31
CA GLU A 171 -10.97 24.43 -1.02
C GLU A 171 -12.28 25.09 -1.48
N ALA A 172 -13.43 24.43 -1.26
CA ALA A 172 -14.74 24.97 -1.60
C ALA A 172 -15.16 26.20 -0.78
N SER A 173 -14.52 26.44 0.38
CA SER A 173 -14.74 27.64 1.20
C SER A 173 -13.78 28.79 0.85
N ARG A 174 -12.80 28.56 -0.02
CA ARG A 174 -11.84 29.57 -0.51
C ARG A 174 -12.15 30.11 -1.91
N GLY A 175 -13.05 29.46 -2.65
CA GLY A 175 -13.55 29.90 -3.96
C GLY A 175 -14.91 30.57 -3.85
#